data_AF-A0A927C8U9-F1
#
_entry.id   AF-A0A927C8U9-F1
#
_cell.length_a   1.000
_cell.length_b   1.000
_cell.length_c   1.000
_cell.angle_alpha   90.00
_cell.angle_beta   90.00
_cell.angle_gamma   90.00
#
_symmetry.space_group_name_H-M   'P 1'
#
loop_
_entity.id
_entity.type
_entity.pdbx_description
1 polymer ?
#
loop_
_entity_poly.entity_id
_entity_poly.type
_entity_poly.pdbx_seq_one_letter_code
_entity_poly.pdbx_strand_id
1 'polypeptide(L)'
;MITSDEVQKLMSEYGSPSILQSDEIRKVYGSKLDEYKGKNVQALFKTTPGTPHVITKYEYLVSAEAEVGRRLITEGHDVNTVIRTIEEKANQKLSQ
;
A
#
# COMPACT_ATOMS: atom_id res chain seq x y z
N MET A 1 21.09 6.61 -1.12
CA MET A 1 21.29 5.45 -0.21
C MET A 1 20.19 4.40 -0.36
N ILE A 2 18.89 4.73 -0.42
CA ILE A 2 17.84 3.72 -0.67
C ILE A 2 17.55 3.45 -2.17
N THR A 3 17.94 4.36 -3.05
CA THR A 3 17.61 4.31 -4.49
C THR A 3 18.72 3.73 -5.37
N SER A 4 19.84 3.27 -4.81
CA SER A 4 20.90 2.64 -5.59
C SER A 4 20.47 1.26 -6.08
N ASP A 5 20.97 0.85 -7.25
CA ASP A 5 20.65 -0.43 -7.88
C ASP A 5 20.91 -1.63 -6.95
N GLU A 6 22.03 -1.59 -6.21
CA GLU A 6 22.40 -2.65 -5.26
C GLU A 6 21.37 -2.79 -4.12
N VAL A 7 20.94 -1.68 -3.54
CA VAL A 7 19.97 -1.68 -2.44
C VAL A 7 18.59 -2.05 -2.94
N GLN A 8 18.19 -1.56 -4.12
CA GLN A 8 16.93 -1.92 -4.76
C GLN A 8 16.89 -3.40 -5.15
N LYS A 9 18.00 -3.96 -5.63
CA LYS A 9 18.15 -5.40 -5.90
C LYS A 9 18.01 -6.22 -4.63
N LEU A 10 18.74 -5.86 -3.56
CA LEU A 10 18.64 -6.53 -2.27
C LEU A 10 17.21 -6.50 -1.73
N MET A 11 16.54 -5.35 -1.74
CA MET A 11 15.15 -5.23 -1.28
C MET A 11 14.19 -6.05 -2.15
N SER A 12 14.38 -6.08 -3.47
CA SER A 12 13.59 -6.93 -4.36
C SER A 12 13.79 -8.41 -4.09
N GLU A 13 15.01 -8.90 -3.80
CA GLU A 13 15.23 -10.29 -3.40
C GLU A 13 14.37 -10.70 -2.20
N TYR A 14 14.12 -9.78 -1.26
CA TYR A 14 13.27 -9.96 -0.09
C TYR A 14 11.80 -9.51 -0.31
N GLY A 15 11.36 -9.35 -1.55
CA GLY A 15 9.94 -9.16 -1.88
C GLY A 15 9.44 -7.71 -1.87
N SER A 16 10.32 -6.71 -1.81
CA SER A 16 9.94 -5.31 -1.98
C SER A 16 10.06 -4.88 -3.46
N PRO A 17 8.97 -4.48 -4.13
CA PRO A 17 9.02 -4.11 -5.54
C PRO A 17 9.88 -2.86 -5.71
N SER A 18 10.86 -2.94 -6.62
CA SER A 18 11.74 -1.81 -6.93
C SER A 18 11.01 -0.72 -7.70
N ILE A 19 11.35 0.53 -7.38
CA ILE A 19 10.89 1.70 -8.15
C ILE A 19 11.68 1.86 -9.46
N LEU A 20 12.84 1.22 -9.56
CA LEU A 20 13.66 1.22 -10.77
C LEU A 20 13.02 0.29 -11.80
N GLN A 21 12.82 0.78 -13.01
CA GLN A 21 12.28 -0.01 -14.13
C GLN A 21 13.35 -0.92 -14.75
N SER A 22 14.11 -1.64 -13.90
CA SER A 22 15.14 -2.58 -14.32
C SER A 22 14.60 -4.01 -14.31
N ASP A 23 14.63 -4.67 -15.47
CA ASP A 23 14.25 -6.06 -15.62
C ASP A 23 15.14 -7.00 -14.79
N GLU A 24 16.41 -6.64 -14.58
CA GLU A 24 17.35 -7.42 -13.77
C GLU A 24 16.92 -7.45 -12.30
N ILE A 25 16.41 -6.34 -11.78
CA ILE A 25 15.92 -6.23 -10.40
C ILE A 25 14.57 -6.93 -10.24
N ARG A 26 13.68 -6.81 -11.24
CA ARG A 26 12.37 -7.48 -11.21
C ARG A 26 12.50 -9.00 -11.26
N LYS A 27 13.45 -9.54 -12.02
CA LYS A 27 13.69 -11.00 -12.12
C LYS A 27 14.06 -11.63 -10.78
N VAL A 28 14.80 -10.91 -9.92
CA VAL A 28 15.21 -11.43 -8.61
C VAL A 28 14.14 -11.25 -7.53
N TYR A 29 13.00 -10.65 -7.86
CA TYR A 29 11.94 -10.35 -6.90
C TYR A 29 11.48 -11.58 -6.13
N GLY A 30 11.62 -11.52 -4.80
CA GLY A 30 11.18 -12.55 -3.87
C GLY A 30 11.96 -13.86 -3.97
N SER A 31 13.13 -13.87 -4.62
CA SER A 31 13.96 -15.06 -4.78
C SER A 31 14.49 -15.63 -3.45
N LYS A 32 14.55 -14.81 -2.40
CA LYS A 32 14.96 -15.24 -1.05
C LYS A 32 13.79 -15.57 -0.11
N LEU A 33 12.55 -15.54 -0.61
CA LEU A 33 11.36 -15.88 0.16
C LEU A 33 10.87 -17.29 -0.20
N ASP A 34 10.97 -18.20 0.77
CA ASP A 34 10.53 -19.58 0.59
C ASP A 34 9.04 -19.66 0.27
N GLU A 35 8.23 -18.74 0.81
CA GLU A 35 6.78 -18.65 0.60
C GLU A 35 6.41 -18.33 -0.85
N TYR A 36 7.37 -17.84 -1.65
CA TYR A 36 7.18 -17.43 -3.04
C TYR A 36 7.64 -18.50 -4.03
N LYS A 37 8.32 -19.56 -3.56
CA LYS A 37 8.72 -20.69 -4.41
C LYS A 37 7.50 -21.33 -5.06
N GLY A 38 7.53 -21.50 -6.38
CA GLY A 38 6.43 -22.05 -7.16
C GLY A 38 5.25 -21.08 -7.42
N LYS A 39 5.28 -19.85 -6.89
CA LYS A 39 4.26 -18.82 -7.17
C LYS A 39 4.64 -17.97 -8.37
N ASN A 40 3.65 -17.45 -9.08
CA ASN A 40 3.84 -16.54 -10.21
C ASN A 40 4.03 -15.08 -9.73
N VAL A 41 5.09 -14.82 -8.96
CA VAL A 41 5.36 -13.49 -8.38
C VAL A 41 5.67 -12.42 -9.43
N GLN A 42 6.12 -12.84 -10.61
CA GLN A 42 6.39 -11.95 -11.74
C GLN A 42 5.12 -11.34 -12.35
N ALA A 43 3.93 -11.90 -12.05
CA ALA A 43 2.66 -11.32 -12.48
C ALA A 43 2.44 -9.90 -11.93
N LEU A 44 3.00 -9.59 -10.75
CA LEU A 44 2.91 -8.26 -10.12
C LEU A 44 3.40 -7.15 -11.06
N PHE A 45 4.45 -7.41 -11.85
CA PHE A 45 5.05 -6.42 -12.74
C PHE A 45 4.37 -6.33 -14.11
N LYS A 46 3.40 -7.21 -14.40
CA LYS A 46 2.61 -7.16 -15.64
C LYS A 46 1.40 -6.24 -15.53
N THR A 47 1.09 -5.79 -14.32
CA THR A 47 -0.01 -4.85 -14.05
C THR A 47 0.55 -3.46 -13.78
N THR A 48 -0.14 -2.44 -14.28
CA THR A 48 0.14 -1.05 -13.90
C THR A 48 -0.53 -0.77 -12.57
N PRO A 49 0.19 -0.28 -11.55
CA PRO A 49 -0.43 0.18 -10.31
C PRO A 49 -1.49 1.24 -10.59
N GLY A 50 -2.57 1.24 -9.83
CA GLY A 50 -3.61 2.27 -9.94
C GLY A 50 -3.04 3.67 -9.67
N THR A 51 -3.69 4.70 -10.21
CA THR A 51 -3.32 6.09 -9.96
C THR A 51 -3.35 6.37 -8.45
N PRO A 52 -2.28 6.91 -7.86
CA PRO A 52 -2.29 7.30 -6.46
C PRO A 52 -3.41 8.31 -6.19
N HIS A 53 -4.04 8.22 -5.03
CA HIS A 53 -4.95 9.27 -4.58
C HIS A 53 -4.17 10.57 -4.38
N VAL A 54 -4.83 11.70 -4.60
CA VAL A 54 -4.21 13.03 -4.40
C VAL A 54 -4.11 13.27 -2.90
N ILE A 55 -2.90 13.31 -2.37
CA ILE A 55 -2.65 13.65 -0.97
C ILE A 55 -2.94 15.14 -0.79
N THR A 56 -3.92 15.46 0.05
CA THR A 56 -4.24 16.85 0.40
C THR A 56 -3.56 17.26 1.71
N LYS A 57 -3.52 18.56 2.00
CA LYS A 57 -2.99 19.08 3.28
C LYS A 57 -3.74 18.57 4.52
N TYR A 58 -4.95 18.04 4.33
CA TYR A 58 -5.80 17.53 5.41
C TYR A 58 -5.73 16.01 5.58
N GLU A 59 -4.98 15.31 4.71
CA GLU A 59 -4.89 13.83 4.73
C GLU A 59 -4.49 13.32 6.12
N TYR A 60 -3.51 13.96 6.75
CA TYR A 60 -3.06 13.60 8.07
C TYR A 60 -4.17 13.71 9.14
N LEU A 61 -4.99 14.77 9.08
CA LEU A 61 -6.07 15.00 10.05
C LEU A 61 -7.17 13.94 9.98
N VAL A 62 -7.43 13.43 8.78
CA VAL A 62 -8.55 12.50 8.50
C VAL A 62 -8.10 11.04 8.52
N SER A 63 -6.84 10.75 8.18
CA SER A 63 -6.30 9.38 8.10
C SER A 63 -6.54 8.51 9.34
N ALA A 64 -6.54 9.11 10.53
CA ALA A 64 -6.83 8.41 11.78
C ALA A 64 -8.26 7.83 11.83
N GLU A 65 -9.24 8.53 11.25
CA GLU A 65 -10.63 8.05 11.19
C GLU A 65 -10.75 6.86 10.23
N ALA A 66 -9.99 6.86 9.13
CA ALA A 66 -9.95 5.73 8.21
C ALA A 66 -9.38 4.46 8.87
N GLU A 67 -8.40 4.59 9.78
CA GLU A 67 -7.89 3.46 10.57
C GLU A 67 -8.94 2.91 11.54
N VAL A 68 -9.65 3.79 12.26
CA VAL A 68 -10.78 3.38 13.11
C VAL A 68 -11.84 2.66 12.28
N GLY A 69 -12.13 3.15 11.08
CA GLY A 69 -13.02 2.52 10.12
C GLY A 69 -12.64 1.08 9.78
N ARG A 70 -11.38 0.86 9.41
CA ARG A 70 -10.86 -0.48 9.11
C ARG A 70 -11.06 -1.46 10.27
N ARG A 71 -10.83 -1.00 11.50
CA ARG A 71 -11.04 -1.81 12.69
C ARG A 71 -12.51 -2.19 12.86
N LEU A 72 -13.43 -1.23 12.77
CA LEU A 72 -14.87 -1.48 12.90
C LEU A 72 -15.40 -2.47 11.86
N ILE A 73 -14.92 -2.35 10.61
CA ILE A 73 -15.26 -3.30 9.54
C ILE A 73 -14.76 -4.71 9.89
N THR A 74 -13.53 -4.83 10.39
CA THR A 74 -12.94 -6.11 10.81
C THR A 74 -13.70 -6.73 11.99
N GLU A 75 -14.27 -5.90 12.86
CA GLU A 75 -15.13 -6.29 13.98
C GLU A 75 -16.56 -6.67 13.54
N GLY A 76 -16.88 -6.59 12.25
CA GLY A 76 -18.17 -7.02 11.70
C GLY A 76 -19.23 -5.93 11.62
N HIS A 77 -18.88 -4.66 11.78
CA HIS A 77 -19.81 -3.56 11.57
C HIS A 77 -20.18 -3.42 10.09
N ASP A 78 -21.41 -2.98 9.81
CA ASP A 78 -21.85 -2.67 8.46
C ASP A 78 -20.98 -1.60 7.82
N VAL A 79 -20.46 -1.91 6.63
CA VAL A 79 -19.49 -1.07 5.91
C VAL A 79 -20.09 0.29 5.57
N ASN A 80 -21.36 0.36 5.18
CA ASN A 80 -22.01 1.62 4.82
C ASN A 80 -22.13 2.56 6.03
N THR A 81 -22.49 2.00 7.18
CA THR A 81 -22.57 2.71 8.44
C THR A 81 -21.20 3.25 8.87
N VAL A 82 -20.17 2.41 8.77
CA VAL A 82 -18.80 2.80 9.10
C VAL A 82 -18.31 3.94 8.20
N ILE A 83 -18.51 3.85 6.89
CA ILE A 83 -18.11 4.89 5.94
C ILE A 83 -18.80 6.23 6.28
N ARG A 84 -20.11 6.20 6.54
CA ARG A 84 -20.86 7.41 6.94
C ARG A 84 -20.31 8.03 8.22
N THR A 85 -20.02 7.22 9.24
CA THR A 85 -19.46 7.72 10.50
C THR A 85 -18.07 8.33 10.32
N ILE A 86 -17.21 7.75 9.47
CA ILE A 86 -15.91 8.31 9.15
C ILE A 86 -16.05 9.67 8.47
N GLU A 87 -16.96 9.78 7.49
CA GLU A 87 -17.22 11.02 6.76
C GLU A 87 -17.70 12.13 7.71
N GLU A 88 -18.67 11.83 8.59
CA GLU A 88 -19.18 12.78 9.59
C GLU A 88 -18.06 13.31 10.50
N LYS A 89 -17.18 12.42 11.00
CA LYS A 89 -16.05 12.81 11.86
C LYS A 89 -14.96 13.58 11.10
N ALA A 90 -14.68 13.19 9.86
CA ALA A 90 -13.74 13.90 9.00
C ALA A 90 -14.20 15.34 8.77
N ASN A 91 -15.48 15.52 8.44
CA ASN A 91 -16.08 16.85 8.23
C ASN A 91 -16.04 17.72 9.50
N GLN A 92 -16.30 17.14 10.68
CA GLN A 92 -16.16 17.87 11.95
C GLN A 92 -14.74 18.38 12.16
N LYS A 93 -13.72 17.53 11.91
CA LYS A 93 -12.30 17.91 12.05
C LYS A 93 -11.85 18.97 11.05
N LEU A 94 -12.42 18.98 9.84
CA LEU A 94 -12.11 19.98 8.82
C LEU A 94 -12.76 21.34 9.09
N SER A 95 -13.79 21.39 9.93
CA SER A 95 -14.53 22.60 10.28
C SER A 95 -14.01 23.37 11.50
N GLN A 96 -13.06 22.79 12.24
CA GLN A 96 -12.32 23.43 13.34
C GLN A 96 -11.04 24.10 12.85
#